data_AF-A0A7L2RY39-F1
#
_entry.id   AF-A0A7L2RY39-F1
#
_cell.length_a   1.000
_cell.length_b   1.000
_cell.length_c   1.000
_cell.angle_alpha   90.00
_cell.angle_beta   90.00
_cell.angle_gamma   90.00
#
_symmetry.space_group_name_H-M   'P 1'
#
loop_
_entity.id
_entity.type
_entity.pdbx_description
1 polymer ?
#
loop_
_entity_poly.entity_id
_entity_poly.type
_entity_poly.pdbx_seq_one_letter_code
_entity_poly.pdbx_strand_id
1 'polypeptide(L)'
;TGNMMAALQAALKNPPINTKNQAVKDRAESIVLKVLISFKANDIEKAVQSLDKNGVDLLMKYIYKGFESPSDNSSAVLLQWHEK
;
A
#
# COMPACT_ATOMS: atom_id res chain seq x y z
N THR A 1 5.50 16.72 -10.40
CA THR A 1 6.25 15.51 -10.80
C THR A 1 5.66 14.33 -10.05
N GLY A 2 5.08 13.33 -10.71
CA GLY A 2 4.31 12.29 -10.01
C GLY A 2 4.63 10.90 -10.52
N ASN A 3 5.79 10.35 -10.15
CA ASN A 3 6.11 8.95 -10.43
C ASN A 3 5.47 8.07 -9.33
N MET A 4 4.20 7.70 -9.54
CA MET A 4 3.44 6.88 -8.57
C MET A 4 4.06 5.50 -8.34
N MET A 5 4.69 4.92 -9.36
CA MET A 5 5.42 3.66 -9.25
C MET A 5 6.60 3.78 -8.29
N ALA A 6 7.40 4.85 -8.41
CA ALA A 6 8.48 5.13 -7.48
C ALA A 6 7.97 5.40 -6.05
N ALA A 7 6.81 6.05 -5.91
CA ALA A 7 6.17 6.27 -4.61
C ALA A 7 5.75 4.95 -3.95
N LEU A 8 5.17 4.01 -4.70
CA LEU A 8 4.82 2.67 -4.20
C LEU A 8 6.07 1.91 -3.76
N GLN A 9 7.09 1.84 -4.61
CA GLN A 9 8.35 1.17 -4.29
C GLN A 9 9.02 1.76 -3.05
N ALA A 10 9.00 3.08 -2.91
CA ALA A 10 9.53 3.76 -1.72
C ALA A 10 8.69 3.47 -0.46
N ALA A 11 7.36 3.44 -0.57
CA ALA A 11 6.47 3.19 0.56
C ALA A 11 6.58 1.75 1.08
N LEU A 12 6.84 0.78 0.20
CA LEU A 12 7.04 -0.63 0.56
C LEU A 12 8.48 -0.97 0.96
N LYS A 13 9.41 -0.01 0.86
CA LYS A 13 10.82 -0.23 1.21
C LYS A 13 11.01 -0.21 2.72
N ASN A 14 11.68 -1.23 3.26
CA ASN A 14 12.05 -1.34 4.67
C ASN A 14 10.83 -1.17 5.63
N PRO A 15 9.79 -2.01 5.51
CA PRO A 15 8.63 -1.91 6.40
C PRO A 15 9.05 -2.05 7.87
N PRO A 16 8.42 -1.33 8.82
CA PRO A 16 8.78 -1.34 10.24
C PRO A 16 8.29 -2.63 10.95
N ILE A 17 8.68 -3.80 10.44
CA ILE A 17 8.24 -5.12 10.92
C ILE A 17 8.81 -5.39 12.33
N ASN A 18 10.06 -5.01 12.57
CA ASN A 18 10.79 -5.36 13.80
C ASN A 18 10.73 -4.29 14.90
N THR A 19 10.01 -3.18 14.69
CA THR A 19 9.87 -2.15 15.73
C THR A 19 8.74 -2.50 16.70
N LYS A 20 8.95 -2.18 17.98
CA LYS A 20 7.87 -2.20 19.00
C LYS A 20 7.12 -0.86 19.06
N ASN A 21 7.59 0.16 18.34
CA ASN A 21 6.97 1.48 18.34
C ASN A 21 5.74 1.51 17.42
N GLN A 22 4.55 1.57 18.03
CA GLN A 22 3.28 1.59 17.31
C GLN A 22 3.15 2.82 16.40
N ALA A 23 3.57 4.00 16.85
CA ALA A 23 3.46 5.23 16.05
C ALA A 23 4.27 5.17 14.74
N VAL A 24 5.38 4.41 14.72
CA VAL A 24 6.17 4.19 13.50
C VAL A 24 5.43 3.26 12.54
N LYS A 25 4.75 2.23 13.06
CA LYS A 25 3.90 1.33 12.24
C LYS A 25 2.74 2.08 11.64
N ASP A 26 1.97 2.81 12.46
CA ASP A 26 0.82 3.60 12.04
C ASP A 26 1.21 4.64 10.98
N ARG A 27 2.38 5.27 11.13
CA ARG A 27 2.91 6.21 10.14
C ARG A 27 3.24 5.54 8.81
N ALA A 28 3.89 4.38 8.84
CA ALA A 28 4.20 3.63 7.63
C ALA A 28 2.92 3.16 6.92
N GLU A 29 1.96 2.62 7.69
CA GLU A 29 0.64 2.21 7.20
C GLU A 29 -0.09 3.39 6.53
N SER A 30 -0.13 4.56 7.19
CA SER A 30 -0.75 5.77 6.63
C SER A 30 -0.08 6.22 5.34
N ILE A 31 1.25 6.12 5.23
CA ILE A 31 1.99 6.47 4.01
C ILE A 31 1.61 5.50 2.88
N VAL A 32 1.63 4.19 3.14
CA VAL A 32 1.27 3.19 2.12
C VAL A 32 -0.16 3.39 1.65
N LEU A 33 -1.13 3.52 2.57
CA LEU A 33 -2.54 3.72 2.21
C LEU A 33 -2.75 5.00 1.38
N LYS A 34 -2.08 6.10 1.73
CA LYS A 34 -2.14 7.33 0.92
C LYS A 34 -1.64 7.12 -0.50
N VAL A 35 -0.58 6.33 -0.68
CA VAL A 35 -0.09 5.96 -2.01
C VAL A 35 -1.14 5.12 -2.73
N LEU A 36 -1.64 4.04 -2.13
CA LEU A 36 -2.63 3.14 -2.76
C LEU A 36 -3.90 3.88 -3.21
N ILE A 37 -4.42 4.79 -2.39
CA ILE A 37 -5.63 5.58 -2.69
C ILE A 37 -5.38 6.62 -3.79
N SER A 38 -4.13 7.06 -3.97
CA SER A 38 -3.75 8.04 -4.99
C SER A 38 -3.52 7.42 -6.38
N PHE A 39 -3.49 6.09 -6.48
CA PHE A 39 -3.30 5.40 -7.77
C PHE A 39 -4.56 5.48 -8.63
N LYS A 40 -4.36 5.59 -9.94
CA LYS A 40 -5.44 5.40 -10.92
C LYS A 40 -5.66 3.90 -11.11
N ALA A 41 -6.93 3.48 -11.22
CA ALA A 41 -7.29 2.07 -11.37
C ALA A 41 -6.52 1.35 -12.50
N ASN A 42 -6.34 2.01 -13.65
CA ASN A 42 -5.64 1.44 -14.82
C ASN A 42 -4.13 1.23 -14.60
N ASP A 43 -3.54 1.86 -13.58
CA ASP A 43 -2.11 1.73 -13.28
C ASP A 43 -1.83 0.68 -12.18
N ILE A 44 -2.87 0.18 -11.48
CA ILE A 44 -2.74 -0.75 -10.34
C ILE A 44 -2.13 -2.08 -10.79
N GLU A 45 -2.63 -2.68 -11.86
CA GLU A 45 -2.15 -4.00 -12.33
C GLU A 45 -0.65 -3.95 -12.66
N LYS A 46 -0.22 -2.92 -13.39
CA LYS A 46 1.19 -2.70 -13.72
C LYS A 46 2.04 -2.48 -12.46
N ALA A 47 1.48 -1.84 -11.44
CA ALA A 47 2.15 -1.62 -10.17
C ALA A 47 2.38 -2.93 -9.41
N VAL A 48 1.36 -3.77 -9.30
CA VAL A 48 1.46 -5.10 -8.66
C VAL A 48 2.46 -5.98 -9.41
N GLN A 49 2.41 -6.02 -10.75
CA GLN A 49 3.35 -6.79 -11.58
C GLN A 49 4.81 -6.34 -11.44
N SER A 50 5.07 -5.12 -10.95
CA SER A 50 6.42 -4.62 -10.72
C SER A 50 7.03 -5.06 -9.39
N LEU A 51 6.24 -5.68 -8.51
CA LEU A 51 6.67 -6.17 -7.21
C LEU A 51 7.18 -7.61 -7.32
N ASP A 52 8.17 -7.95 -6.49
CA ASP A 52 8.53 -9.34 -6.26
C ASP A 52 7.53 -10.02 -5.31
N LYS A 53 7.67 -11.33 -5.11
CA LYS A 53 6.77 -12.10 -4.23
C LYS A 53 6.69 -11.51 -2.82
N ASN A 54 7.82 -11.07 -2.26
CA ASN A 54 7.85 -10.45 -0.94
C ASN A 54 7.12 -9.10 -0.91
N GLY A 55 7.23 -8.31 -1.98
CA GLY A 55 6.52 -7.05 -2.16
C GLY A 55 5.01 -7.24 -2.26
N VAL A 56 4.54 -8.26 -2.98
CA VAL A 56 3.11 -8.62 -3.06
C VAL A 56 2.59 -9.08 -1.69
N ASP A 57 3.33 -9.95 -0.99
CA ASP A 57 2.98 -10.41 0.36
C ASP A 57 2.89 -9.23 1.35
N LEU A 58 3.79 -8.25 1.23
CA LEU A 58 3.78 -7.05 2.05
C LEU A 58 2.62 -6.11 1.69
N LEU A 59 2.34 -5.92 0.40
CA LEU A 59 1.22 -5.14 -0.08
C LEU A 59 -0.10 -5.68 0.48
N MET A 60 -0.30 -7.00 0.44
CA MET A 60 -1.50 -7.65 1.00
C MET A 60 -1.68 -7.35 2.49
N LYS A 61 -0.61 -7.37 3.29
CA LYS A 61 -0.68 -7.00 4.72
C LYS A 61 -1.19 -5.56 4.91
N TYR A 62 -0.71 -4.62 4.10
CA TYR A 62 -1.17 -3.23 4.16
C TYR A 62 -2.61 -3.07 3.67
N ILE A 63 -3.06 -3.85 2.69
CA ILE A 63 -4.46 -3.86 2.24
C ILE A 63 -5.39 -4.31 3.37
N TYR A 64 -5.10 -5.45 4.01
CA TYR A 64 -5.90 -5.93 5.15
C TYR A 64 -5.89 -4.93 6.31
N LYS A 65 -4.74 -4.31 6.59
CA LYS A 65 -4.64 -3.28 7.61
C LYS A 65 -5.50 -2.05 7.26
N GLY A 66 -5.54 -1.66 6.00
CA GLY A 66 -6.41 -0.59 5.51
C GLY A 66 -7.90 -0.89 5.70
N PHE A 67 -8.31 -2.16 5.60
CA PHE A 67 -9.70 -2.55 5.89
C PHE A 67 -10.07 -2.47 7.37
N GLU A 68 -9.10 -2.52 8.30
CA GLU A 68 -9.37 -2.32 9.73
C GLU A 68 -9.71 -0.86 10.08
N SER A 69 -9.37 0.10 9.21
CA SER A 69 -9.59 1.53 9.43
C SER A 69 -10.16 2.19 8.17
N PRO A 70 -11.40 1.85 7.78
CA PRO A 70 -12.01 2.38 6.56
C PRO A 70 -12.19 3.90 6.67
N SER A 71 -11.85 4.59 5.58
CA SER A 71 -12.11 6.01 5.36
C SER A 71 -12.87 6.17 4.04
N ASP A 72 -13.48 7.33 3.79
CA ASP A 72 -14.33 7.53 2.61
C ASP A 72 -13.61 7.15 1.32
N ASN A 73 -14.24 6.27 0.53
CA ASN A 73 -13.75 5.67 -0.72
C ASN A 73 -12.47 4.82 -0.66
N SER A 74 -11.79 4.68 0.49
CA SER A 74 -10.57 3.87 0.58
C SER A 74 -10.85 2.38 0.35
N SER A 75 -11.98 1.86 0.85
CA SER A 75 -12.32 0.43 0.74
C SER A 75 -12.51 -0.02 -0.71
N ALA A 76 -13.12 0.81 -1.56
CA ALA A 76 -13.31 0.47 -2.97
C ALA A 76 -11.97 0.38 -3.72
N VAL A 77 -11.04 1.31 -3.46
CA VAL A 77 -9.70 1.26 -4.06
C VAL A 77 -8.91 0.07 -3.51
N LEU A 78 -8.98 -0.21 -2.21
CA LEU A 78 -8.32 -1.36 -1.60
C LEU A 78 -8.82 -2.70 -2.16
N LEU A 79 -10.11 -2.81 -2.50
CA LEU A 79 -10.65 -3.98 -3.21
C LEU A 79 -10.07 -4.13 -4.63
N GLN A 80 -9.86 -3.02 -5.36
CA GLN A 80 -9.19 -3.06 -6.67
C GLN A 80 -7.74 -3.53 -6.54
N TRP A 81 -7.03 -3.09 -5.50
CA TRP A 81 -5.68 -3.57 -5.20
C TRP A 81 -5.66 -5.04 -4.79
N HIS A 82 -6.64 -5.51 -4.03
CA HIS A 82 -6.76 -6.90 -3.61
C HIS A 82 -7.04 -7.85 -4.78
N GLU A 83 -7.76 -7.39 -5.82
CA GLU A 83 -8.08 -8.18 -7.00
C GLU A 83 -6.86 -8.47 -7.89
N LYS A 84 -5.83 -7.63 -7.83
CA LYS A 84 -4.62 -7.72 -8.68
C LYS A 84 -3.49 -8.43 -7.96
#